data_AF-A0A2R6F5X2-F1
#
_entry.id   AF-A0A2R6F5X2-F1
#
_cell.length_a   1.000
_cell.length_b   1.000
_cell.length_c   1.000
_cell.angle_alpha   90.00
_cell.angle_beta   90.00
_cell.angle_gamma   90.00
#
_symmetry.space_group_name_H-M   'P 1'
#
loop_
_entity.id
_entity.type
_entity.pdbx_description
1 polymer ?
#
loop_
_entity_poly.entity_id
_entity_poly.type
_entity_poly.pdbx_seq_one_letter_code
_entity_poly.pdbx_strand_id
1 'polypeptide(L)'
;MTYDTVREVDQATADALEGEQARQNDTLAMIASENHVSQAVMQAQSSDLTNKYAEGYPDERYYGGCEFADDVEHLAIERAKELWGAEHVNVQPHSG
;
A
#
# COMPACT_ATOMS: atom_id res chain seq x y z
N MET A 1 13.48 -0.67 7.57
CA MET A 1 12.44 -0.05 8.40
C MET A 1 12.73 -0.44 9.83
N THR A 2 12.68 0.51 10.75
CA THR A 2 12.76 0.20 12.18
C THR A 2 11.33 0.08 12.72
N TYR A 3 11.06 -0.94 13.53
CA TYR A 3 9.73 -1.20 14.09
C TYR A 3 9.60 -0.63 15.51
N ASP A 4 10.25 0.51 15.78
CA ASP A 4 10.39 1.06 17.13
C ASP A 4 9.03 1.38 17.76
N THR A 5 8.13 2.03 17.02
CA THR A 5 6.76 2.31 17.49
C THR A 5 5.98 1.05 17.81
N VAL A 6 6.16 -0.02 17.04
CA VAL A 6 5.52 -1.32 17.34
C VAL A 6 6.15 -1.89 18.61
N ARG A 7 7.48 -1.86 18.72
CA ARG A 7 8.24 -2.43 19.84
C ARG A 7 7.90 -1.78 21.18
N GLU A 8 7.58 -0.48 21.20
CA GLU A 8 7.12 0.24 22.39
C GLU A 8 5.79 -0.31 22.94
N VAL A 9 4.93 -0.83 22.06
CA VAL A 9 3.59 -1.34 22.40
C VAL A 9 3.57 -2.87 22.53
N ASP A 10 4.26 -3.56 21.63
CA ASP A 10 4.30 -5.02 21.50
C ASP A 10 5.67 -5.48 20.94
N GLN A 11 6.54 -5.91 21.86
CA GLN A 11 7.87 -6.42 21.53
C GLN A 11 7.83 -7.71 20.72
N ALA A 12 6.89 -8.62 21.01
CA ALA A 12 6.81 -9.91 20.35
C ALA A 12 6.44 -9.74 18.86
N THR A 13 5.52 -8.80 18.57
CA THR A 13 5.19 -8.45 17.20
C THR A 13 6.37 -7.79 16.48
N ALA A 14 7.08 -6.86 17.13
CA ALA A 14 8.27 -6.24 16.52
C ALA A 14 9.37 -7.27 16.19
N ASP A 15 9.65 -8.20 17.11
CA ASP A 15 10.63 -9.27 16.89
C ASP A 15 10.24 -10.18 15.72
N ALA A 16 8.95 -10.48 15.57
CA ALA A 16 8.46 -11.27 14.44
C ALA A 16 8.61 -10.54 13.10
N LEU A 17 8.35 -9.23 13.05
CA LEU A 17 8.52 -8.41 11.84
C LEU A 17 10.00 -8.31 11.41
N GLU A 18 10.90 -8.13 12.37
CA GLU A 18 12.35 -8.16 12.11
C GLU A 18 12.83 -9.55 11.65
N GLY A 19 12.31 -10.61 12.29
CA GLY A 19 12.59 -11.98 11.91
C GLY A 19 12.17 -12.30 10.47
N GLU A 20 11.00 -11.84 10.02
CA GLU A 20 10.57 -12.04 8.63
C GLU A 20 11.44 -11.26 7.63
N GLN A 21 11.87 -10.05 7.98
CA GLN A 21 12.81 -9.30 7.14
C GLN A 21 14.16 -10.04 7.00
N ALA A 22 14.71 -10.56 8.11
CA ALA A 22 15.93 -11.35 8.06
C ALA A 22 15.75 -12.62 7.21
N ARG A 23 14.63 -13.34 7.40
CA ARG A 23 14.29 -14.52 6.61
C ARG A 23 14.25 -14.19 5.11
N GLN A 24 13.58 -13.11 4.71
CA GLN A 24 13.52 -12.70 3.29
C GLN A 24 14.89 -12.37 2.72
N ASN A 25 15.75 -11.68 3.48
CA ASN A 25 17.10 -11.33 3.03
C ASN A 25 18.01 -12.55 2.86
N ASP A 26 17.85 -13.55 3.72
CA ASP A 26 18.73 -14.73 3.76
C ASP A 26 18.17 -15.94 2.99
N THR A 27 16.96 -15.82 2.41
CA THR A 27 16.30 -16.91 1.66
C THR A 27 16.31 -16.64 0.17
N LEU A 28 16.76 -17.63 -0.61
CA LEU A 28 16.47 -17.65 -2.05
C LEU A 28 15.01 -18.04 -2.29
N ALA A 29 14.13 -17.05 -2.45
CA ALA A 29 12.72 -17.28 -2.78
C ALA A 29 12.57 -17.66 -4.26
N MET A 30 11.91 -18.79 -4.54
CA MET A 30 11.67 -19.29 -5.91
C MET A 30 10.17 -19.44 -6.25
N ILE A 31 9.29 -18.87 -5.43
CA ILE A 31 7.85 -18.88 -5.67
C ILE A 31 7.55 -17.82 -6.74
N ALA A 32 7.03 -18.25 -7.90
CA ALA A 32 6.89 -17.38 -9.07
C ALA A 32 5.96 -16.16 -8.89
N SER A 33 5.04 -16.23 -7.93
CA SER A 33 4.09 -15.16 -7.61
C SER A 33 4.55 -14.24 -6.49
N GLU A 34 5.64 -14.56 -5.79
CA GLU A 34 6.20 -13.69 -4.76
C GLU A 34 7.11 -12.62 -5.38
N ASN A 35 7.20 -11.48 -4.72
CA ASN A 35 8.07 -10.38 -5.15
C ASN A 35 8.42 -9.48 -3.94
N HIS A 36 9.43 -8.64 -4.09
CA HIS A 36 9.79 -7.62 -3.11
C HIS A 36 9.40 -6.24 -3.61
N VAL A 37 8.51 -5.57 -2.88
CA VAL A 37 8.13 -4.19 -3.19
C VAL A 37 9.21 -3.20 -2.76
N SER A 38 9.21 -2.02 -3.37
CA SER A 38 10.15 -0.95 -3.00
C SER A 38 9.81 -0.35 -1.62
N GLN A 39 10.80 0.28 -0.98
CA GLN A 39 10.57 1.00 0.28
C GLN A 39 9.54 2.13 0.16
N ALA A 40 9.48 2.79 -1.00
CA ALA A 40 8.51 3.84 -1.26
C ALA A 40 7.07 3.31 -1.25
N VAL A 41 6.84 2.11 -1.81
CA VAL A 41 5.52 1.44 -1.76
C VAL A 41 5.14 1.11 -0.33
N MET A 42 6.06 0.57 0.45
CA MET A 42 5.81 0.23 1.85
C MET A 42 5.48 1.48 2.69
N GLN A 43 6.21 2.59 2.49
CA GLN A 43 5.94 3.86 3.18
C GLN A 43 4.56 4.43 2.83
N ALA A 44 4.14 4.36 1.56
CA ALA A 44 2.81 4.82 1.15
C ALA A 44 1.69 3.97 1.78
N GLN A 45 1.86 2.65 1.85
CA GLN A 45 0.90 1.74 2.48
C GLN A 45 0.70 2.01 3.98
N SER A 46 1.73 2.47 4.69
CA SER A 46 1.66 2.81 6.12
C SER A 46 1.32 4.28 6.40
N SER A 47 0.74 5.00 5.43
CA SER A 47 0.42 6.43 5.58
C SER A 47 -0.93 6.67 6.27
N ASP A 48 -1.19 7.92 6.64
CA ASP A 48 -2.46 8.34 7.27
C ASP A 48 -3.70 8.11 6.38
N LEU A 49 -3.53 7.79 5.10
CA LEU A 49 -4.63 7.34 4.24
C LEU A 49 -5.34 6.11 4.81
N THR A 50 -4.66 5.28 5.61
CA THR A 50 -5.30 4.15 6.32
C THR A 50 -6.45 4.58 7.24
N ASN A 51 -6.45 5.84 7.69
CA ASN A 51 -7.49 6.38 8.57
C ASN A 51 -8.66 6.99 7.78
N LYS A 52 -8.53 7.12 6.46
CA LYS A 52 -9.54 7.79 5.63
C LYS A 52 -10.54 6.82 5.05
N TYR A 53 -11.81 7.08 5.33
CA TYR A 53 -12.94 6.44 4.68
C TYR A 53 -13.41 7.29 3.49
N ALA A 54 -13.27 6.78 2.26
CA ALA A 54 -13.49 7.53 1.01
C ALA A 54 -14.41 6.77 0.03
N GLU A 55 -15.61 6.42 0.48
CA GLU A 55 -16.61 5.74 -0.36
C GLU A 55 -17.02 6.59 -1.57
N GLY A 56 -17.21 5.91 -2.71
CA GLY A 56 -17.50 6.52 -4.01
C GLY A 56 -16.27 6.53 -4.90
N TYR A 57 -16.31 7.34 -5.96
CA TYR A 57 -15.19 7.57 -6.87
C TYR A 57 -14.66 8.99 -6.67
N PRO A 58 -13.45 9.31 -7.15
CA PRO A 58 -12.94 10.68 -7.12
C PRO A 58 -13.98 11.66 -7.68
N ASP A 59 -14.12 12.82 -7.04
CA ASP A 59 -15.11 13.86 -7.36
C ASP A 59 -16.60 13.48 -7.12
N GLU A 60 -16.90 12.19 -6.88
CA GLU A 60 -18.25 11.66 -6.59
C GLU A 60 -18.25 10.85 -5.28
N ARG A 61 -17.70 11.45 -4.21
CA ARG A 61 -17.63 10.84 -2.88
C ARG A 61 -18.92 11.01 -2.08
N TYR A 62 -19.25 9.99 -1.27
CA TYR A 62 -20.37 10.08 -0.33
C TYR A 62 -20.06 10.97 0.89
N TYR A 63 -18.77 11.13 1.22
CA TYR A 63 -18.29 11.86 2.40
C TYR A 63 -17.25 12.92 2.04
N GLY A 64 -17.16 13.96 2.88
CA GLY A 64 -16.18 15.03 2.72
C GLY A 64 -14.76 14.67 3.18
N GLY A 65 -13.84 15.62 2.94
CA GLY A 65 -12.44 15.53 3.36
C GLY A 65 -11.60 14.53 2.54
N CYS A 66 -12.01 14.23 1.31
CA CYS A 66 -11.37 13.23 0.45
C CYS A 66 -10.38 13.85 -0.53
N GLU A 67 -10.03 15.14 -0.40
CA GLU A 67 -9.29 15.89 -1.42
C GLU A 67 -7.96 15.20 -1.79
N PHE A 68 -7.19 14.77 -0.79
CA PHE A 68 -5.92 14.09 -1.02
C PHE A 68 -6.07 12.58 -1.34
N ALA A 69 -7.19 11.97 -0.97
CA ALA A 69 -7.49 10.60 -1.40
C ALA A 69 -7.82 10.57 -2.90
N ASP A 70 -8.56 11.57 -3.37
CA ASP A 70 -8.89 11.80 -4.78
C ASP A 70 -7.62 12.07 -5.59
N ASP A 71 -6.71 12.93 -5.11
CA ASP A 71 -5.41 13.17 -5.77
C ASP A 71 -4.62 11.85 -5.98
N VAL A 72 -4.56 11.00 -4.95
CA VAL A 72 -3.83 9.73 -5.02
C VAL A 72 -4.53 8.74 -5.96
N GLU A 73 -5.85 8.64 -5.90
CA GLU A 73 -6.62 7.74 -6.76
C GLU A 73 -6.56 8.17 -8.23
N HIS A 74 -6.67 9.48 -8.53
CA HIS A 74 -6.47 10.03 -9.86
C HIS A 74 -5.08 9.70 -10.42
N LEU A 75 -4.02 9.91 -9.64
CA LEU A 75 -2.66 9.56 -10.04
C LEU A 75 -2.51 8.06 -10.32
N ALA A 76 -3.14 7.20 -9.51
CA ALA A 76 -3.10 5.76 -9.71
C ALA A 76 -3.82 5.34 -11.00
N ILE A 77 -5.01 5.88 -11.25
CA ILE A 77 -5.80 5.63 -12.47
C ILE A 77 -5.02 6.07 -13.71
N GLU A 78 -4.50 7.30 -13.73
CA GLU A 78 -3.80 7.83 -14.90
C GLU A 78 -2.52 7.05 -15.20
N ARG A 79 -1.73 6.71 -14.17
CA ARG A 79 -0.53 5.88 -14.35
C ARG A 79 -0.85 4.48 -14.83
N ALA A 80 -1.94 3.88 -14.36
CA ALA A 80 -2.36 2.55 -14.83
C ALA A 80 -2.85 2.60 -16.28
N LYS A 81 -3.61 3.64 -16.66
CA LYS A 81 -4.02 3.87 -18.05
C LYS A 81 -2.81 4.06 -18.96
N GLU A 82 -1.83 4.85 -18.54
CA GLU A 82 -0.59 5.07 -19.29
C GLU A 82 0.21 3.76 -19.44
N LEU A 83 0.36 3.00 -18.35
CA LEU A 83 1.14 1.76 -18.34
C LEU A 83 0.56 0.68 -19.27
N TRP A 84 -0.77 0.58 -19.33
CA TRP A 84 -1.45 -0.49 -20.06
C TRP A 84 -2.12 -0.06 -21.37
N GLY A 85 -2.11 1.24 -21.68
CA GLY A 85 -2.83 1.80 -22.83
C GLY A 85 -4.35 1.62 -22.73
N ALA A 86 -4.89 1.62 -21.51
CA ALA A 86 -6.31 1.37 -21.25
C ALA A 86 -7.15 2.65 -21.34
N GLU A 87 -8.38 2.55 -21.84
CA GLU A 87 -9.34 3.66 -21.85
C GLU A 87 -9.89 3.95 -20.44
N HIS A 88 -10.12 2.89 -19.66
CA HIS A 88 -10.67 2.95 -18.31
C HIS A 88 -9.92 2.01 -17.36
N VAL A 89 -9.76 2.42 -16.11
CA VAL A 89 -9.16 1.62 -15.03
C VAL A 89 -9.92 1.89 -13.73
N ASN A 90 -10.16 0.84 -12.95
CA ASN A 90 -10.58 0.92 -11.55
C ASN A 90 -9.48 0.33 -10.67
N VAL A 91 -9.02 1.10 -9.67
CA VAL A 91 -7.91 0.74 -8.76
C VAL A 91 -8.36 0.43 -7.32
N GLN A 92 -9.68 0.36 -7.07
CA GLN A 92 -10.24 0.08 -5.75
C GLN A 92 -10.32 -1.40 -5.33
N PRO A 93 -10.32 -2.42 -6.23
CA PRO A 93 -10.34 -3.81 -5.79
C PRO A 93 -9.19 -4.16 -4.82
N HIS A 94 -9.51 -4.84 -3.72
CA HIS A 94 -8.55 -5.17 -2.67
C HIS A 94 -7.54 -6.26 -3.05
N SER A 95 -7.92 -7.14 -3.97
CA SER A 95 -7.05 -8.20 -4.50
C SER A 95 -7.58 -8.69 -5.85
N GLY A 96 -6.78 -9.52 -6.54
CA GLY A 96 -7.14 -10.14 -7.82
C GLY A 96 -8.22 -11.21 -7.71
#